data_AF-A0A7Y5PU75-F1
#
_entry.id   AF-A0A7Y5PU75-F1
#
_cell.length_a   1.000
_cell.length_b   1.000
_cell.length_c   1.000
_cell.angle_alpha   90.00
_cell.angle_beta   90.00
_cell.angle_gamma   90.00
#
_symmetry.space_group_name_H-M   'P 1'
#
loop_
_entity.id
_entity.type
_entity.pdbx_description
1 polymer ?
#
loop_
_entity_poly.entity_id
_entity_poly.type
_entity_poly.pdbx_seq_one_letter_code
_entity_poly.pdbx_strand_id
1 'polypeptide(L)'
;MKLNLIKRLCLMALLPAAIASIPPAGAHEAPAAAQKPYRPLSLDDIERFHGHLGPSVILGVRMGEDAVLNHGFPRCFGIKVEAVCDAAPPGSCLLDGIQLSTGATLGKANIERKDGDAVEVTMRDEKRKARIQYRIKDTTRHLLDQWKKDSLPVDEQARKIYGMNAADLFEINESTE
;
A
#
# COMPACT_ATOMS: atom_id res chain seq x y z
N MET A 1 -41.67 -18.55 64.94
CA MET A 1 -41.26 -17.12 65.04
C MET A 1 -40.40 -16.82 63.83
N LYS A 2 -40.96 -16.27 62.75
CA LYS A 2 -40.87 -14.84 62.38
C LYS A 2 -39.46 -14.25 62.57
N LEU A 3 -38.72 -14.05 61.48
CA LEU A 3 -38.20 -12.71 61.18
C LEU A 3 -37.94 -12.54 59.68
N ASN A 4 -38.58 -11.52 59.13
CA ASN A 4 -38.57 -11.11 57.74
C ASN A 4 -37.30 -10.30 57.44
N LEU A 5 -36.68 -10.49 56.28
CA LEU A 5 -35.83 -9.47 55.67
C LEU A 5 -36.45 -9.02 54.35
N ILE A 6 -37.02 -7.82 54.42
CA ILE A 6 -37.75 -7.12 53.38
C ILE A 6 -36.77 -6.15 52.68
N LYS A 7 -36.94 -6.03 51.35
CA LYS A 7 -36.53 -4.92 50.46
C LYS A 7 -35.04 -4.75 50.13
N ARG A 8 -34.70 -4.97 48.86
CA ARG A 8 -34.49 -3.89 47.86
C ARG A 8 -34.27 -4.51 46.47
N LEU A 9 -35.36 -4.70 45.74
CA LEU A 9 -35.33 -4.98 44.30
C LEU A 9 -35.09 -3.63 43.60
N CYS A 10 -33.82 -3.28 43.32
CA CYS A 10 -33.52 -2.24 42.35
C CYS A 10 -33.67 -2.84 40.96
N LEU A 11 -34.87 -2.68 40.38
CA LEU A 11 -35.12 -2.94 38.98
C LEU A 11 -34.39 -1.85 38.17
N MET A 12 -33.10 -2.09 37.88
CA MET A 12 -32.37 -1.34 36.86
C MET A 12 -33.01 -1.70 35.52
N ALA A 13 -33.94 -0.87 35.05
CA ALA A 13 -34.45 -0.94 33.69
C ALA A 13 -33.29 -0.62 32.74
N LEU A 14 -32.63 -1.66 32.24
CA LEU A 14 -31.74 -1.58 31.09
C LEU A 14 -32.60 -1.19 29.87
N LEU A 15 -32.67 0.10 29.59
CA LEU A 15 -33.09 0.58 28.28
C LEU A 15 -32.10 0.01 27.26
N PRO A 16 -32.55 -0.71 26.21
CA PRO A 16 -31.66 -1.08 25.14
C PRO A 16 -31.17 0.22 24.51
N ALA A 17 -29.89 0.51 24.65
CA ALA A 17 -29.24 1.52 23.84
C ALA A 17 -29.43 1.07 22.39
N ALA A 18 -30.33 1.74 21.67
CA ALA A 18 -30.40 1.62 20.23
C ALA A 18 -29.03 2.10 19.71
N ILE A 19 -28.16 1.14 19.41
CA ILE A 19 -26.94 1.39 18.66
C ILE A 19 -27.43 1.80 17.28
N ALA A 20 -27.58 3.11 17.07
CA ALA A 20 -27.76 3.64 15.74
C ALA A 20 -26.56 3.13 14.93
N SER A 21 -26.82 2.26 13.95
CA SER A 21 -25.80 1.80 13.02
C SER A 21 -25.30 3.02 12.29
N ILE A 22 -24.10 3.49 12.67
CA ILE A 22 -23.36 4.49 11.92
C ILE A 22 -23.24 3.91 10.51
N PRO A 23 -23.78 4.56 9.47
CA PRO A 23 -23.59 4.07 8.12
C PRO A 23 -22.09 3.96 7.86
N PRO A 24 -21.61 2.93 7.15
CA PRO A 24 -20.21 2.86 6.78
C PRO A 24 -19.83 4.20 6.13
N ALA A 25 -18.75 4.81 6.62
CA ALA A 25 -18.27 6.08 6.12
C ALA A 25 -18.30 6.03 4.59
N GLY A 26 -19.18 6.82 3.98
CA GLY A 26 -19.40 6.79 2.54
C GLY A 26 -18.06 6.95 1.86
N ALA A 27 -17.75 6.05 0.91
CA ALA A 27 -16.62 6.23 0.02
C ALA A 27 -16.76 7.64 -0.56
N HIS A 28 -15.88 8.55 -0.14
CA HIS A 28 -15.86 9.89 -0.68
C HIS A 28 -15.46 9.71 -2.14
N GLU A 29 -16.46 9.67 -3.04
CA GLU A 29 -16.18 9.59 -4.47
C GLU A 29 -15.31 10.79 -4.81
N ALA A 30 -14.11 10.51 -5.30
CA ALA A 30 -13.26 11.55 -5.83
C ALA A 30 -14.05 12.28 -6.92
N PRO A 31 -14.02 13.62 -6.97
CA PRO A 31 -14.58 14.31 -8.12
C PRO A 31 -13.92 13.74 -9.38
N ALA A 32 -14.76 13.30 -10.34
CA ALA A 32 -14.33 12.70 -11.62
C ALA A 32 -13.46 13.64 -12.47
N ALA A 33 -13.36 14.91 -12.06
CA ALA A 33 -12.62 15.97 -12.72
C ALA A 33 -11.37 16.35 -11.93
N ALA A 34 -10.22 16.39 -12.61
CA ALA A 34 -8.94 16.95 -12.17
C ALA A 34 -7.92 16.01 -11.51
N GLN A 35 -7.83 14.73 -11.92
CA GLN A 35 -6.53 14.06 -11.82
C GLN A 35 -5.59 14.69 -12.85
N LYS A 36 -4.55 15.39 -12.37
CA LYS A 36 -3.47 15.88 -13.24
C LYS A 36 -2.85 14.69 -13.98
N PRO A 37 -2.42 14.86 -15.25
CA PRO A 37 -1.67 13.83 -15.97
C PRO A 37 -0.51 13.32 -15.10
N TYR A 38 -0.29 12.00 -15.12
CA TYR A 38 0.85 11.44 -14.42
C TYR A 38 2.14 11.91 -15.09
N ARG A 39 3.12 12.27 -14.26
CA ARG A 39 4.51 12.42 -14.69
C ARG A 39 5.35 11.43 -13.91
N PRO A 40 6.37 10.81 -14.52
CA PRO A 40 7.35 10.02 -13.78
C PRO A 40 7.94 10.81 -12.61
N LEU A 41 8.17 10.12 -11.49
CA LEU A 41 8.73 10.69 -10.28
C LEU A 41 10.25 10.83 -10.43
N SER A 42 10.78 12.01 -10.14
CA SER A 42 12.23 12.19 -10.04
C SER A 42 12.76 11.65 -8.71
N LEU A 43 14.07 11.40 -8.63
CA LEU A 43 14.70 11.06 -7.36
C LEU A 43 14.47 12.13 -6.27
N ASP A 44 14.43 13.42 -6.66
CA ASP A 44 14.14 14.53 -5.75
C ASP A 44 12.71 14.46 -5.21
N ASP A 45 11.71 14.13 -6.05
CA ASP A 45 10.33 13.95 -5.59
C ASP A 45 10.22 12.84 -4.53
N ILE A 46 10.94 11.74 -4.77
CA ILE A 46 10.94 10.55 -3.90
C ILE A 46 11.63 10.87 -2.57
N GLU A 47 12.82 11.45 -2.63
CA GLU A 47 13.60 11.84 -1.45
C GLU A 47 12.88 12.91 -0.63
N ARG A 48 12.25 13.89 -1.28
CA ARG A 48 11.49 14.95 -0.60
C ARG A 48 10.32 14.41 0.22
N PHE A 49 9.66 13.37 -0.26
CA PHE A 49 8.53 12.75 0.46
C PHE A 49 9.00 11.73 1.50
N HIS A 50 9.89 10.81 1.12
CA HIS A 50 10.32 9.70 1.96
C HIS A 50 11.37 10.11 3.01
N GLY A 51 12.15 11.15 2.72
CA GLY A 51 13.21 11.68 3.57
C GLY A 51 14.62 11.18 3.22
N HIS A 52 14.74 10.11 2.43
CA HIS A 52 16.01 9.64 1.87
C HIS A 52 15.77 8.73 0.65
N LEU A 53 16.85 8.34 -0.05
CA LEU A 53 16.81 7.33 -1.09
C LEU A 53 17.18 5.95 -0.53
N GLY A 54 16.41 4.92 -0.87
CA GLY A 54 16.69 3.54 -0.51
C GLY A 54 16.04 2.54 -1.48
N PRO A 55 16.54 1.30 -1.57
CA PRO A 55 16.04 0.31 -2.53
C PRO A 55 14.52 0.09 -2.47
N SER A 56 13.97 -0.11 -1.27
CA SER A 56 12.56 -0.45 -1.09
C SER A 56 11.60 0.63 -1.60
N VAL A 57 11.85 1.91 -1.30
CA VAL A 57 11.00 3.00 -1.79
C VAL A 57 11.04 3.09 -3.32
N ILE A 58 12.22 2.88 -3.92
CA ILE A 58 12.35 2.88 -5.38
C ILE A 58 11.62 1.67 -5.99
N LEU A 59 11.74 0.47 -5.41
CA LEU A 59 10.98 -0.70 -5.88
C LEU A 59 9.47 -0.42 -5.89
N GLY A 60 8.95 0.20 -4.83
CA GLY A 60 7.55 0.60 -4.74
C GLY A 60 7.15 1.62 -5.82
N VAL A 61 8.02 2.60 -6.09
CA VAL A 61 7.83 3.56 -7.20
C VAL A 61 7.78 2.84 -8.54
N ARG A 62 8.71 1.93 -8.82
CA ARG A 62 8.78 1.22 -10.11
C ARG A 62 7.57 0.33 -10.34
N MET A 63 7.06 -0.33 -9.31
CA MET A 63 5.81 -1.11 -9.41
C MET A 63 4.62 -0.22 -9.77
N GLY A 64 4.43 0.90 -9.07
CA GLY A 64 3.28 1.78 -9.32
C GLY A 64 3.38 2.59 -10.61
N GLU A 65 4.59 3.03 -10.99
CA GLU A 65 4.81 3.68 -12.28
C GLU A 65 4.48 2.75 -13.43
N ASP A 66 4.96 1.51 -13.37
CA ASP A 66 4.69 0.51 -14.39
C ASP A 66 3.19 0.21 -14.51
N ALA A 67 2.50 -0.01 -13.39
CA ALA A 67 1.06 -0.25 -13.38
C ALA A 67 0.28 0.89 -14.03
N VAL A 68 0.62 2.15 -13.70
CA VAL A 68 -0.07 3.33 -14.23
C VAL A 68 0.27 3.60 -15.69
N LEU A 69 1.57 3.61 -16.03
CA LEU A 69 2.04 4.07 -17.33
C LEU A 69 1.97 2.99 -18.40
N ASN A 70 2.27 1.74 -18.06
CA ASN A 70 2.41 0.66 -19.03
C ASN A 70 1.18 -0.25 -19.07
N HIS A 71 0.49 -0.42 -17.93
CA HIS A 71 -0.72 -1.26 -17.84
C HIS A 71 -2.03 -0.45 -17.76
N GLY A 72 -1.94 0.88 -17.65
CA GLY A 72 -3.10 1.77 -17.66
C GLY A 72 -4.00 1.59 -16.45
N PHE A 73 -3.44 1.20 -15.30
CA PHE A 73 -4.18 1.20 -14.04
C PHE A 73 -4.53 2.62 -13.61
N PRO A 74 -5.72 2.83 -13.02
CA PRO A 74 -6.15 4.12 -12.54
C PRO A 74 -5.32 4.57 -11.34
N ARG A 75 -5.48 5.83 -10.95
CA ARG A 75 -4.80 6.42 -9.79
C ARG A 75 -5.76 6.91 -8.73
N CYS A 76 -5.21 7.23 -7.57
CA CYS A 76 -5.92 7.76 -6.42
C CYS A 76 -7.05 6.80 -6.00
N PHE A 77 -8.32 7.19 -6.10
CA PHE A 77 -9.46 6.39 -5.64
C PHE A 77 -9.86 5.25 -6.58
N GLY A 78 -9.36 5.23 -7.82
CA GLY A 78 -9.70 4.17 -8.78
C GLY A 78 -8.95 2.86 -8.59
N ILE A 79 -7.93 2.84 -7.72
CA ILE A 79 -7.04 1.70 -7.50
C ILE A 79 -7.08 1.25 -6.04
N LYS A 80 -7.07 -0.07 -5.86
CA LYS A 80 -6.85 -0.72 -4.56
C LYS A 80 -5.50 -1.44 -4.59
N VAL A 81 -4.76 -1.34 -3.49
CA VAL A 81 -3.44 -1.94 -3.36
C VAL A 81 -3.39 -2.82 -2.12
N GLU A 82 -2.86 -4.03 -2.30
CA GLU A 82 -2.42 -4.90 -1.21
C GLU A 82 -0.92 -5.14 -1.36
N ALA A 83 -0.15 -4.88 -0.32
CA ALA A 83 1.29 -5.08 -0.32
C ALA A 83 1.69 -6.05 0.79
N VAL A 84 2.36 -7.14 0.41
CA VAL A 84 3.03 -8.05 1.34
C VAL A 84 4.47 -7.56 1.49
N CYS A 85 4.85 -7.18 2.70
CA CYS A 85 6.21 -6.78 3.08
C CYS A 85 6.37 -6.72 4.60
N ASP A 86 7.61 -6.62 5.09
CA ASP A 86 7.88 -6.38 6.51
C ASP A 86 7.18 -5.11 7.03
N ALA A 87 6.74 -5.15 8.30
CA ALA A 87 6.13 -4.00 8.96
C ALA A 87 7.14 -2.90 9.30
N ALA A 88 8.40 -3.29 9.51
CA ALA A 88 9.49 -2.40 9.87
C ALA A 88 10.34 -2.02 8.65
N PRO A 89 11.02 -0.87 8.68
CA PRO A 89 12.05 -0.55 7.71
C PRO A 89 13.15 -1.62 7.69
N PRO A 90 13.73 -1.91 6.52
CA PRO A 90 13.51 -1.22 5.25
C PRO A 90 12.31 -1.74 4.44
N GLY A 91 11.61 -2.81 4.85
CA GLY A 91 10.53 -3.40 4.06
C GLY A 91 9.33 -2.47 3.89
N SER A 92 8.89 -1.81 4.97
CA SER A 92 7.72 -0.93 4.94
C SER A 92 7.91 0.35 4.10
N CYS A 93 9.16 0.76 3.80
CA CYS A 93 9.46 1.86 2.88
C CYS A 93 8.92 1.62 1.45
N LEU A 94 8.65 0.36 1.09
CA LEU A 94 7.98 -0.01 -0.17
C LEU A 94 6.63 0.72 -0.31
N LEU A 95 5.87 0.84 0.79
CA LEU A 95 4.55 1.45 0.79
C LEU A 95 4.61 2.90 0.35
N ASP A 96 5.60 3.67 0.80
CA ASP A 96 5.74 5.08 0.41
C ASP A 96 5.94 5.27 -1.09
N GLY A 97 6.73 4.38 -1.71
CA GLY A 97 6.93 4.40 -3.15
C GLY A 97 5.65 4.09 -3.93
N ILE A 98 4.85 3.13 -3.45
CA ILE A 98 3.54 2.80 -4.05
C ILE A 98 2.56 3.96 -3.86
N GLN A 99 2.54 4.57 -2.68
CA GLN A 99 1.67 5.72 -2.37
C GLN A 99 1.98 6.91 -3.28
N LEU A 100 3.26 7.22 -3.48
CA LEU A 100 3.72 8.30 -4.37
C LEU A 100 3.34 8.06 -5.84
N SER A 101 3.57 6.85 -6.34
CA SER A 101 3.40 6.51 -7.76
C SER A 101 1.93 6.30 -8.15
N THR A 102 1.17 5.56 -7.34
CA THR A 102 -0.24 5.23 -7.65
C THR A 102 -1.23 6.26 -7.09
N GLY A 103 -0.84 6.94 -6.00
CA GLY A 103 -1.77 7.72 -5.22
C GLY A 103 -2.74 6.87 -4.39
N ALA A 104 -2.66 5.55 -4.30
CA ALA A 104 -3.36 4.80 -3.24
C ALA A 104 -2.67 5.08 -1.92
N THR A 105 -3.37 5.55 -0.89
CA THR A 105 -2.72 6.02 0.35
C THR A 105 -3.46 5.55 1.58
N LEU A 106 -2.74 5.44 2.71
CA LEU A 106 -3.35 5.09 4.00
C LEU A 106 -4.53 6.01 4.34
N GLY A 107 -4.38 7.32 4.14
CA GLY A 107 -5.46 8.30 4.39
C GLY A 107 -6.68 8.17 3.46
N LYS A 108 -6.54 7.50 2.32
CA LYS A 108 -7.66 7.17 1.41
C LYS A 108 -8.19 5.76 1.63
N ALA A 109 -7.63 5.03 2.58
CA ALA A 109 -8.01 3.67 2.94
C ALA A 109 -8.07 2.69 1.75
N ASN A 110 -7.20 2.87 0.76
CA ASN A 110 -7.15 2.05 -0.45
C ASN A 110 -5.77 1.44 -0.73
N ILE A 111 -4.89 1.43 0.27
CA ILE A 111 -3.70 0.59 0.37
C ILE A 111 -3.74 -0.15 1.70
N GLU A 112 -3.46 -1.45 1.67
CA GLU A 112 -3.33 -2.29 2.85
C GLU A 112 -1.98 -3.03 2.82
N ARG A 113 -1.35 -3.16 4.00
CA ARG A 113 -0.15 -4.00 4.17
C ARG A 113 -0.54 -5.33 4.83
N LYS A 114 -0.03 -6.43 4.29
CA LYS A 114 -0.06 -7.77 4.91
C LYS A 114 1.34 -8.13 5.39
N ASP A 115 1.41 -8.87 6.50
CA ASP A 115 2.66 -9.46 6.98
C ASP A 115 3.17 -10.54 6.03
N GLY A 116 4.47 -10.53 5.77
CA GLY A 116 5.16 -11.59 5.06
C GLY A 116 6.58 -11.19 4.65
N ASP A 117 7.44 -12.21 4.51
CA ASP A 117 8.87 -12.04 4.18
C ASP A 117 9.12 -11.82 2.66
N ALA A 118 8.06 -11.90 1.86
CA ALA A 118 8.10 -11.63 0.43
C ALA A 118 7.85 -10.14 0.16
N VAL A 119 8.43 -9.64 -0.94
CA VAL A 119 8.06 -8.32 -1.50
C VAL A 119 7.12 -8.59 -2.66
N GLU A 120 5.82 -8.44 -2.39
CA GLU A 120 4.76 -8.66 -3.36
C GLU A 120 3.71 -7.54 -3.28
N VAL A 121 3.24 -7.05 -4.43
CA VAL A 121 2.22 -6.02 -4.50
C VAL A 121 1.17 -6.43 -5.51
N THR A 122 -0.09 -6.47 -5.06
CA THR A 122 -1.24 -6.65 -5.93
C THR A 122 -1.98 -5.33 -6.05
N MET A 123 -2.27 -4.91 -7.29
CA MET A 123 -3.09 -3.75 -7.59
C MET A 123 -4.34 -4.16 -8.36
N ARG A 124 -5.46 -3.50 -8.07
CA ARG A 124 -6.79 -3.83 -8.63
C ARG A 124 -7.47 -2.57 -9.15
N ASP A 125 -7.98 -2.65 -10.38
CA ASP A 125 -8.95 -1.72 -10.95
C ASP A 125 -10.33 -2.36 -10.91
N GLU A 126 -11.18 -1.90 -10.00
CA GLU A 126 -12.51 -2.47 -9.80
C GLU A 126 -13.49 -2.17 -10.94
N LYS A 127 -13.20 -1.13 -11.73
CA LYS A 127 -14.03 -0.71 -12.87
C LYS A 127 -13.69 -1.53 -14.10
N ARG A 128 -12.40 -1.74 -14.39
CA ARG A 128 -11.93 -2.58 -15.51
C ARG A 128 -11.94 -4.07 -15.16
N LYS A 129 -12.19 -4.43 -13.90
CA LYS A 129 -12.01 -5.79 -13.39
C LYS A 129 -10.63 -6.32 -13.75
N ALA A 130 -9.61 -5.51 -13.54
CA ALA A 130 -8.23 -5.85 -13.84
C ALA A 130 -7.44 -6.00 -12.55
N ARG A 131 -6.53 -6.98 -12.54
CA ARG A 131 -5.59 -7.24 -11.45
C ARG A 131 -4.19 -7.35 -12.04
N ILE A 132 -3.23 -6.72 -11.38
CA ILE A 132 -1.80 -6.90 -11.67
C ILE A 132 -1.05 -7.21 -10.38
N GLN A 133 -0.14 -8.17 -10.44
CA GLN A 133 0.68 -8.60 -9.32
C GLN A 133 2.15 -8.47 -9.68
N TYR A 134 2.91 -7.84 -8.80
CA TYR A 134 4.35 -7.70 -8.85
C TYR A 134 4.97 -8.52 -7.75
N ARG A 135 5.94 -9.37 -8.09
CA ARG A 135 6.80 -10.05 -7.12
C ARG A 135 8.25 -9.78 -7.46
N ILE A 136 9.08 -9.47 -6.46
CA ILE A 136 10.51 -9.30 -6.69
C ILE A 136 11.12 -10.60 -7.25
N LYS A 137 11.87 -10.51 -8.36
CA LYS A 137 12.59 -11.68 -8.90
C LYS A 137 13.66 -12.16 -7.93
N ASP A 138 13.98 -13.44 -8.01
CA ASP A 138 15.15 -13.99 -7.32
C ASP A 138 16.44 -13.29 -7.75
N THR A 139 16.60 -12.95 -9.03
CA THR A 139 17.77 -12.20 -9.53
C THR A 139 17.91 -10.84 -8.85
N THR A 140 16.79 -10.14 -8.64
CA THR A 140 16.76 -8.84 -7.95
C THR A 140 17.07 -9.00 -6.47
N ARG A 141 16.52 -10.03 -5.80
CA ARG A 141 16.85 -10.36 -4.40
C ARG A 141 18.34 -10.62 -4.23
N HIS A 142 18.92 -11.47 -5.09
CA HIS A 142 20.35 -11.79 -5.06
C HIS A 142 21.21 -10.54 -5.30
N LEU A 143 20.80 -9.65 -6.20
CA LEU A 143 21.49 -8.39 -6.46
C LEU A 143 21.52 -7.49 -5.21
N LEU A 144 20.38 -7.33 -4.53
CA LEU A 144 20.28 -6.55 -3.29
C LEU A 144 21.14 -7.15 -2.17
N ASP A 145 21.10 -8.48 -2.01
CA ASP A 145 21.92 -9.19 -1.03
C ASP A 145 23.41 -9.06 -1.32
N GLN A 146 23.80 -9.08 -2.60
CA GLN A 146 25.18 -8.87 -3.01
C GLN A 146 25.64 -7.44 -2.68
N TRP A 147 24.86 -6.42 -3.05
CA TRP A 147 25.21 -5.03 -2.73
C TRP A 147 25.33 -4.77 -1.23
N LYS A 148 24.49 -5.42 -0.42
CA LYS A 148 24.60 -5.37 1.04
C LYS A 148 25.92 -5.99 1.53
N LYS A 149 26.33 -7.14 0.97
CA LYS A 149 27.62 -7.79 1.29
C LYS A 149 28.80 -6.91 0.87
N ASP A 150 28.70 -6.28 -0.30
CA ASP A 150 29.70 -5.38 -0.85
C ASP A 150 29.73 -4.00 -0.15
N SER A 151 28.83 -3.77 0.81
CA SER A 151 28.67 -2.49 1.51
C SER A 151 28.45 -1.30 0.57
N LEU A 152 27.76 -1.53 -0.55
CA LEU A 152 27.41 -0.47 -1.48
C LEU A 152 26.50 0.56 -0.77
N PRO A 153 26.76 1.87 -0.90
CA PRO A 153 25.91 2.90 -0.27
C PRO A 153 24.44 2.76 -0.68
N VAL A 154 23.54 2.94 0.29
CA VAL A 154 22.09 2.70 0.14
C VAL A 154 21.48 3.62 -0.93
N ASP A 155 21.95 4.86 -1.04
CA ASP A 155 21.53 5.82 -2.06
C ASP A 155 22.03 5.39 -3.45
N GLU A 156 23.24 4.84 -3.56
CA GLU A 156 23.75 4.30 -4.83
C GLU A 156 22.94 3.08 -5.28
N GLN A 157 22.58 2.18 -4.37
CA GLN A 157 21.67 1.06 -4.66
C GLN A 157 20.34 1.58 -5.22
N ALA A 158 19.74 2.57 -4.56
CA ALA A 158 18.48 3.20 -4.97
C ALA A 158 18.58 3.79 -6.39
N ARG A 159 19.66 4.52 -6.69
CA ARG A 159 19.92 5.12 -8.02
C ARG A 159 20.08 4.06 -9.12
N LYS A 160 20.74 2.93 -8.82
CA LYS A 160 20.86 1.82 -9.78
C LYS A 160 19.49 1.22 -10.09
N ILE A 161 18.65 0.95 -9.09
CA ILE A 161 17.29 0.40 -9.28
C ILE A 161 16.42 1.39 -10.04
N TYR A 162 16.53 2.69 -9.76
CA TYR A 162 15.75 3.72 -10.42
C TYR A 162 15.96 3.74 -11.94
N GLY A 163 17.17 3.37 -12.40
CA GLY A 163 17.50 3.22 -13.82
C GLY A 163 17.02 1.92 -14.48
N MET A 164 16.43 0.98 -13.73
CA MET A 164 15.98 -0.33 -14.25
C MET A 164 14.50 -0.32 -14.62
N ASN A 165 14.10 -1.12 -15.60
CA ASN A 165 12.69 -1.29 -15.94
C ASN A 165 12.01 -2.29 -14.99
N ALA A 166 10.69 -2.17 -14.85
CA ALA A 166 9.91 -3.07 -14.00
C ALA A 166 10.09 -4.55 -14.40
N ALA A 167 10.14 -4.83 -15.71
CA ALA A 167 10.35 -6.17 -16.24
C ALA A 167 11.72 -6.78 -15.88
N ASP A 168 12.72 -5.96 -15.55
CA ASP A 168 14.03 -6.46 -15.09
C ASP A 168 13.98 -6.84 -13.60
N LEU A 169 13.15 -6.13 -12.83
CA LEU A 169 13.08 -6.20 -11.37
C LEU A 169 12.07 -7.23 -10.87
N PHE A 170 10.97 -7.42 -11.60
CA PHE A 170 9.77 -8.10 -11.10
C PHE A 170 9.29 -9.22 -12.01
N GLU A 171 8.72 -10.26 -11.40
CA GLU A 171 7.73 -11.11 -12.04
C GLU A 171 6.41 -10.35 -12.04
N ILE A 172 5.81 -10.17 -13.23
CA ILE A 172 4.60 -9.36 -13.43
C ILE A 172 3.52 -10.28 -13.99
N ASN A 173 2.41 -10.40 -13.26
CA ASN A 173 1.27 -11.22 -13.66
C ASN A 173 0.01 -10.35 -13.74
N GLU A 174 -0.54 -10.19 -14.93
CA GLU A 174 -1.80 -9.47 -15.17
C GLU A 174 -2.93 -10.46 -15.46
N SER A 175 -4.12 -10.19 -14.91
CA SER A 175 -5.32 -10.99 -15.11
C SER A 175 -6.59 -10.13 -15.09
N THR A 176 -7.65 -10.61 -15.74
CA THR A 176 -9.01 -10.05 -15.62
C THR A 176 -9.78 -10.83 -14.55
N GLU A 177 -10.57 -10.13 -13.74
CA GLU A 177 -11.42 -10.68 -12.67
C GLU A 177 -12.90 -10.79 -13.06
#